data_AF-A0A659V4G0-F1
#
_entry.id   AF-A0A659V4G0-F1
#
_cell.length_a   1.000
_cell.length_b   1.000
_cell.length_c   1.000
_cell.angle_alpha   90.00
_cell.angle_beta   90.00
_cell.angle_gamma   90.00
#
_symmetry.space_group_name_H-M   'P 1'
#
loop_
_entity.id
_entity.type
_entity.pdbx_description
1 polymer ?
#
loop_
_entity_poly.entity_id
_entity_poly.type
_entity_poly.pdbx_seq_one_letter_code
_entity_poly.pdbx_strand_id
1 'polypeptide(L)'
;MVAGFFRSRWQGIVPLDRLFWRDMLLAGTAINIASSGLALVLLGLKLPLWLVLTVHFLPVPYNIFLALAVWRTAETAGGFKAQLMMLGSALWLIATVVV
;
A
#
# COMPACT_ATOMS: atom_id res chain seq x y z
N MET A 1 -17.68 8.31 4.44
CA MET A 1 -16.99 8.19 3.13
C MET A 1 -15.64 7.48 3.21
N VAL A 2 -14.75 7.77 4.18
CA VAL A 2 -13.44 7.08 4.30
C VAL A 2 -13.55 5.69 4.95
N ALA A 3 -14.29 5.57 6.06
CA ALA A 3 -14.48 4.28 6.74
C ALA A 3 -15.12 3.19 5.85
N GLY A 4 -16.00 3.59 4.91
CA GLY A 4 -16.61 2.66 3.95
C GLY A 4 -15.62 2.11 2.93
N PHE A 5 -14.61 2.89 2.53
CA PHE A 5 -13.55 2.47 1.62
C PHE A 5 -12.64 1.40 2.24
N PHE A 6 -12.27 1.59 3.51
CA PHE A 6 -11.49 0.62 4.27
C PHE A 6 -12.31 -0.64 4.58
N ARG A 7 -13.56 -0.47 5.01
CA ARG A 7 -14.45 -1.59 5.34
C ARG A 7 -14.72 -2.49 4.13
N SER A 8 -14.94 -1.94 2.93
CA SER A 8 -15.23 -2.75 1.74
C SER A 8 -14.05 -3.63 1.31
N ARG A 9 -12.82 -3.13 1.44
CA ARG A 9 -11.58 -3.89 1.16
C ARG A 9 -11.29 -4.92 2.23
N TRP A 10 -11.49 -4.55 3.49
CA TRP A 10 -11.29 -5.45 4.61
C TRP A 10 -12.30 -6.62 4.62
N GLN A 11 -13.53 -6.39 4.17
CA GLN A 11 -14.57 -7.41 4.09
C GLN A 11 -14.43 -8.32 2.85
N GLY A 12 -13.43 -8.11 1.99
CA GLY A 12 -13.25 -8.92 0.78
C GLY A 12 -14.32 -8.72 -0.29
N ILE A 13 -15.07 -7.60 -0.23
CA ILE A 13 -16.13 -7.27 -1.20
C ILE A 13 -15.50 -6.89 -2.57
N VAL A 14 -14.26 -6.40 -2.54
CA VAL A 14 -13.50 -6.06 -3.75
C VAL A 14 -12.81 -7.31 -4.29
N PRO A 15 -12.93 -7.63 -5.60
CA PRO A 15 -12.25 -8.76 -6.22
C PRO A 15 -10.73 -8.71 -5.98
N LEU A 16 -10.12 -9.85 -5.68
CA LEU A 16 -8.70 -9.98 -5.38
C LEU A 16 -7.80 -9.36 -6.46
N ASP A 17 -8.14 -9.57 -7.74
CA ASP A 17 -7.41 -8.98 -8.87
C ASP A 17 -7.42 -7.44 -8.84
N ARG A 18 -8.59 -6.84 -8.56
CA ARG A 18 -8.72 -5.38 -8.50
C ARG A 18 -8.00 -4.80 -7.29
N LEU A 19 -8.07 -5.49 -6.15
CA LEU A 19 -7.40 -5.10 -4.92
C LEU A 19 -5.87 -5.12 -5.10
N PHE A 20 -5.34 -6.19 -5.69
CA PHE A 20 -3.90 -6.36 -5.92
C PHE A 20 -3.36 -5.39 -6.99
N TRP A 21 -3.97 -5.36 -8.18
CA TRP A 21 -3.41 -4.58 -9.29
C TRP A 21 -3.70 -3.08 -9.17
N ARG A 22 -4.94 -2.70 -8.89
CA ARG A 22 -5.33 -1.29 -8.93
C ARG A 22 -5.03 -0.59 -7.61
N ASP A 23 -5.43 -1.19 -6.51
CA ASP A 23 -5.38 -0.50 -5.22
C ASP A 23 -3.99 -0.63 -4.58
N MET A 24 -3.38 -1.82 -4.64
CA MET A 24 -2.04 -2.06 -4.10
C MET A 24 -0.95 -1.61 -5.07
N LEU A 25 -0.80 -2.26 -6.22
CA LEU A 25 0.30 -1.93 -7.14
C LEU A 25 0.18 -0.51 -7.71
N LEU A 26 -0.95 -0.14 -8.32
CA LEU A 26 -1.05 1.15 -9.01
C LEU A 26 -1.22 2.33 -8.04
N ALA A 27 -2.25 2.32 -7.19
CA ALA A 27 -2.50 3.43 -6.28
C ALA A 27 -1.44 3.51 -5.17
N GLY A 28 -1.04 2.38 -4.58
CA GLY A 28 0.03 2.35 -3.59
C GLY A 28 1.35 2.87 -4.14
N THR A 29 1.78 2.44 -5.33
CA THR A 29 3.05 2.92 -5.92
C THR A 29 2.97 4.41 -6.27
N ALA A 30 1.85 4.87 -6.82
CA ALA A 30 1.65 6.30 -7.09
C ALA A 30 1.74 7.15 -5.80
N ILE A 31 1.16 6.68 -4.69
CA ILE A 31 1.24 7.36 -3.39
C ILE A 31 2.67 7.36 -2.87
N ASN A 32 3.39 6.24 -2.93
CA ASN A 32 4.80 6.17 -2.50
C ASN A 32 5.67 7.13 -3.32
N ILE A 33 5.56 7.12 -4.65
CA ILE A 33 6.32 8.03 -5.53
C ILE A 33 6.00 9.50 -5.21
N ALA A 34 4.72 9.84 -5.07
CA ALA A 34 4.33 11.20 -4.71
C ALA A 34 4.87 11.61 -3.34
N SER A 35 4.84 10.70 -2.36
CA SER A 35 5.34 10.94 -1.01
C SER A 35 6.85 11.12 -0.97
N SER A 36 7.61 10.24 -1.63
CA SER A 36 9.07 10.35 -1.74
C SER A 36 9.47 11.60 -2.53
N GLY A 37 8.75 11.94 -3.61
CA GLY A 37 8.95 13.19 -4.35
C GLY A 37 8.73 14.42 -3.47
N LEU A 38 7.66 14.44 -2.68
CA LEU A 38 7.41 15.50 -1.70
C LEU A 38 8.51 15.55 -0.63
N ALA A 39 8.94 14.42 -0.10
CA ALA A 39 10.03 14.35 0.87
C ALA A 39 11.32 14.95 0.32
N LEU A 40 11.68 14.66 -0.93
CA LEU A 40 12.83 15.27 -1.60
C LEU A 40 12.68 16.79 -1.76
N VAL A 41 11.49 17.27 -2.12
CA VAL A 41 11.21 18.72 -2.19
C VAL A 41 11.38 19.36 -0.82
N LEU A 42 10.81 18.79 0.23
CA LEU A 42 10.89 19.30 1.60
C LEU A 42 12.35 19.32 2.10
N LEU A 43 13.12 18.29 1.75
CA LEU A 43 14.55 18.22 2.06
C LEU A 43 15.34 19.30 1.29
N GLY A 44 15.04 19.51 0.00
CA GLY A 44 15.63 20.59 -0.81
C GLY A 44 15.31 21.99 -0.27
N LEU A 45 14.13 22.15 0.34
CA LEU A 45 13.72 23.36 1.07
C LEU A 45 14.38 23.50 2.46
N LYS A 46 15.25 22.56 2.84
CA LYS A 46 15.94 22.51 4.14
C LYS A 46 14.99 22.52 5.34
N LEU A 47 13.80 21.96 5.16
CA LEU A 47 12.85 21.78 6.25
C LEU A 47 13.34 20.73 7.26
N PRO A 48 12.82 20.75 8.49
CA PRO A 48 13.31 19.87 9.53
C PRO A 48 13.10 18.39 9.17
N LEU A 49 14.12 17.58 9.46
CA LEU A 49 14.18 16.17 9.04
C LEU A 49 12.99 15.35 9.53
N TRP A 50 12.48 15.60 10.74
CA TRP A 50 11.33 14.89 11.28
C TRP A 50 10.09 15.03 10.39
N LEU A 51 9.90 16.20 9.76
CA LEU A 51 8.79 16.47 8.86
C LEU A 51 8.98 15.72 7.53
N VAL A 52 10.20 15.71 6.99
CA VAL A 52 10.56 14.93 5.80
C VAL A 52 10.28 13.44 6.01
N LEU A 53 10.72 12.88 7.14
CA LEU A 53 10.52 11.48 7.49
C LEU A 53 9.03 11.17 7.71
N THR A 54 8.29 12.06 8.36
CA THR A 54 6.84 11.87 8.59
C THR A 54 6.09 11.78 7.27
N VAL A 55 6.41 12.65 6.30
CA VAL A 55 5.80 12.60 4.97
C VAL A 55 6.20 11.32 4.26
N HIS A 56 7.50 11.02 4.18
CA HIS A 56 7.99 9.84 3.49
C HIS A 56 7.40 8.52 4.03
N PHE A 57 7.29 8.36 5.35
CA PHE A 57 6.74 7.16 5.99
C PHE A 57 5.22 7.15 6.13
N LEU A 58 4.52 8.23 5.77
CA LEU A 58 3.05 8.31 5.84
C LEU A 58 2.31 7.22 5.03
N PRO A 59 2.81 6.76 3.87
CA PRO A 59 2.19 5.67 3.13
C PRO A 59 2.34 4.30 3.78
N VAL A 60 3.29 4.10 4.71
CA VAL A 60 3.60 2.76 5.27
C VAL A 60 2.38 2.12 5.96
N PRO A 61 1.64 2.82 6.85
CA PRO A 61 0.39 2.28 7.41
C PRO A 61 -0.65 1.90 6.35
N TYR A 62 -0.74 2.67 5.26
CA TYR A 62 -1.66 2.40 4.16
C TYR A 62 -1.24 1.16 3.36
N ASN A 63 0.05 1.02 3.06
CA ASN A 63 0.62 -0.14 2.37
C ASN A 63 0.42 -1.42 3.19
N ILE A 64 0.63 -1.37 4.51
CA ILE A 64 0.36 -2.49 5.42
C ILE A 64 -1.13 -2.89 5.37
N PHE A 65 -2.04 -1.91 5.45
CA PHE A 65 -3.48 -2.20 5.38
C PHE A 65 -3.85 -2.93 4.08
N LEU A 66 -3.33 -2.47 2.93
CA LEU A 66 -3.60 -3.11 1.65
C LEU A 66 -3.04 -4.54 1.58
N ALA A 67 -1.82 -4.76 2.07
CA ALA A 67 -1.23 -6.10 2.14
C ALA A 67 -2.09 -7.06 2.99
N LEU A 68 -2.52 -6.62 4.17
CA LEU A 68 -3.40 -7.41 5.04
C LEU A 68 -4.77 -7.68 4.40
N ALA A 69 -5.35 -6.69 3.71
CA ALA A 69 -6.61 -6.88 2.98
C ALA A 69 -6.48 -7.88 1.83
N VAL A 70 -5.35 -7.87 1.10
CA VAL A 70 -5.04 -8.85 0.06
C VAL A 70 -4.92 -10.24 0.66
N TRP A 71 -4.19 -10.39 1.76
CA TRP A 71 -4.00 -11.69 2.43
C TRP A 71 -5.31 -12.28 2.91
N ARG A 72 -6.14 -11.49 3.58
CA ARG A 72 -7.46 -11.90 4.07
C ARG A 72 -8.40 -12.32 2.93
N THR A 73 -8.39 -11.60 1.81
CA THR A 73 -9.21 -11.92 0.64
C THR A 73 -8.68 -13.15 -0.09
N ALA A 74 -7.36 -13.31 -0.17
CA ALA A 74 -6.69 -14.44 -0.80
C ALA A 74 -6.92 -15.75 -0.03
N GLU A 75 -6.86 -15.71 1.32
CA GLU A 75 -7.18 -16.86 2.17
C GLU A 75 -8.61 -17.39 1.93
N THR A 76 -9.56 -16.48 1.70
CA THR A 76 -10.96 -16.83 1.44
C THR A 76 -11.16 -17.37 0.01
N ALA A 77 -10.40 -16.85 -0.97
CA ALA A 77 -10.51 -17.27 -2.36
C ALA A 77 -9.84 -18.64 -2.65
N GLY A 78 -8.73 -18.93 -1.97
CA GLY A 78 -7.97 -20.17 -2.11
C GLY A 78 -7.28 -20.35 -3.47
N GLY A 79 -6.48 -21.41 -3.58
CA GLY A 79 -5.79 -21.79 -4.81
C GLY A 79 -4.41 -21.13 -5.04
N PHE A 80 -3.71 -21.62 -6.07
CA PHE A 80 -2.33 -21.21 -6.37
C PHE A 80 -2.19 -19.71 -6.69
N LYS A 81 -3.15 -19.14 -7.42
CA LYS A 81 -3.18 -17.72 -7.76
C LYS A 81 -3.25 -16.83 -6.50
N ALA A 82 -4.01 -17.24 -5.49
CA ALA A 82 -4.14 -16.49 -4.25
C ALA A 82 -2.83 -16.46 -3.46
N GLN A 83 -2.11 -17.60 -3.38
CA GLN A 83 -0.79 -17.67 -2.75
C GLN A 83 0.24 -16.79 -3.45
N LEU A 84 0.26 -16.78 -4.79
CA LEU A 84 1.11 -15.88 -5.59
C LEU A 84 0.84 -14.40 -5.26
N MET A 85 -0.42 -14.02 -5.11
CA MET A 85 -0.80 -12.65 -4.76
C MET A 85 -0.46 -12.29 -3.30
N MET A 86 -0.50 -13.26 -2.37
CA MET A 86 0.01 -13.08 -1.01
C MET A 86 1.52 -12.85 -0.98
N LEU A 87 2.29 -13.66 -1.71
CA LEU A 87 3.74 -13.48 -1.82
C LEU A 87 4.08 -12.15 -2.52
N GLY A 88 3.39 -11.85 -3.62
CA GLY A 88 3.57 -10.60 -4.36
C GLY A 88 3.26 -9.37 -3.51
N SER A 89 2.24 -9.43 -2.66
CA SER A 89 1.89 -8.34 -1.75
C SER A 89 2.93 -8.15 -0.65
N ALA A 90 3.50 -9.23 -0.13
CA ALA A 90 4.62 -9.18 0.82
C ALA A 90 5.86 -8.52 0.19
N LEU A 91 6.24 -8.98 -1.01
CA LEU A 91 7.38 -8.46 -1.76
C LEU A 91 7.20 -6.98 -2.11
N TRP A 92 6.01 -6.60 -2.57
CA TRP A 92 5.70 -5.21 -2.87
C TRP A 92 5.77 -4.33 -1.61
N LEU A 93 5.24 -4.80 -0.47
CA LEU A 93 5.30 -4.04 0.77
C LEU A 93 6.75 -3.77 1.18
N ILE A 94 7.60 -4.80 1.14
CA ILE A 94 9.04 -4.66 1.41
C ILE A 94 9.67 -3.65 0.45
N ALA A 95 9.40 -3.77 -0.85
CA ALA A 95 9.93 -2.84 -1.85
C ALA A 95 9.53 -1.39 -1.57
N THR A 96 8.27 -1.13 -1.21
CA THR A 96 7.78 0.23 -0.91
C THR A 96 8.29 0.83 0.40
N VAL A 97 8.83 0.02 1.30
CA VAL A 97 9.47 0.53 2.53
C VAL A 97 10.92 0.97 2.25
N VAL A 98 11.53 0.42 1.20
CA VAL A 98 12.92 0.73 0.81
C VAL A 98 13.00 1.95 -0.13
N VAL A 99 11.93 2.22 -0.90
CA VAL A 99 11.84 3.30 -1.92
C VAL A 99 11.12 4.53 -1.38
#